data_AF-A0A847L878-F1
#
_entry.id   AF-A0A847L878-F1
#
_cell.length_a   1.000
_cell.length_b   1.000
_cell.length_c   1.000
_cell.angle_alpha   90.00
_cell.angle_beta   90.00
_cell.angle_gamma   90.00
#
_symmetry.space_group_name_H-M   'P 1'
#
loop_
_entity.id
_entity.type
_entity.pdbx_description
1 polymer ?
#
loop_
_entity_poly.entity_id
_entity_poly.type
_entity_poly.pdbx_seq_one_letter_code
_entity_poly.pdbx_strand_id
1 'polypeptide(L)' 'AEVPLLDAVKMITLTPAKIMKIDNKKGSIRRGKDADLVIFDKNIKVLTTIIEGNVIYTAN' A
#
# COMPACT_ATOMS: atom_id res chain seq x y z
N ALA A 1 -2.94 21.35 -9.78
CA ALA A 1 -3.19 21.27 -8.33
C ALA A 1 -2.40 20.08 -7.81
N GLU A 2 -1.60 20.28 -6.76
CA GLU A 2 -0.84 19.20 -6.13
C GLU A 2 -1.79 18.40 -5.23
N VAL A 3 -1.82 17.08 -5.41
CA VAL A 3 -2.64 16.19 -4.58
C VAL A 3 -1.83 15.82 -3.33
N PRO A 4 -2.37 15.97 -2.11
CA PRO A 4 -1.68 15.52 -0.90
C PRO A 4 -1.27 14.05 -1.00
N LEU A 5 -0.06 13.71 -0.56
CA LEU A 5 0.48 12.35 -0.63
C LEU A 5 -0.47 11.30 -0.03
N LEU A 6 -1.12 11.63 1.09
CA LEU A 6 -2.09 10.73 1.74
C LEU A 6 -3.28 10.42 0.84
N ASP A 7 -3.79 11.42 0.11
CA ASP A 7 -4.90 11.24 -0.83
C ASP A 7 -4.44 10.42 -2.05
N ALA A 8 -3.22 10.67 -2.55
CA ALA A 8 -2.63 9.87 -3.61
C ALA A 8 -2.48 8.39 -3.21
N VAL A 9 -1.96 8.12 -2.00
CA VAL A 9 -1.84 6.75 -1.46
C VAL A 9 -3.22 6.10 -1.35
N LYS A 10 -4.23 6.81 -0.85
CA LYS A 10 -5.60 6.29 -0.75
C LYS A 10 -6.19 5.96 -2.12
N MET A 11 -5.93 6.80 -3.14
CA MET A 11 -6.37 6.58 -4.52
C MET A 11 -5.75 5.32 -5.14
N ILE A 12 -4.51 4.96 -4.80
CA ILE A 12 -3.86 3.76 -5.35
C ILE A 12 -4.01 2.50 -4.47
N THR A 13 -4.61 2.61 -3.28
CA THR A 13 -4.78 1.49 -2.33
C THR A 13 -6.24 1.25 -1.96
N LEU A 14 -6.78 2.06 -1.04
CA LEU A 14 -8.11 1.85 -0.45
C LEU A 14 -9.24 2.04 -1.46
N THR A 15 -9.13 3.04 -2.35
CA THR A 15 -10.17 3.35 -3.33
C THR A 15 -10.45 2.17 -4.27
N PRO A 16 -9.47 1.61 -5.00
CA PRO A 16 -9.70 0.44 -5.84
C PRO A 16 -10.13 -0.79 -5.03
N ALA A 17 -9.57 -1.00 -3.82
CA ALA A 17 -9.98 -2.11 -2.96
C ALA A 17 -11.48 -2.06 -2.61
N LYS A 18 -12.03 -0.86 -2.34
CA LYS A 18 -13.46 -0.66 -2.09
C LYS A 18 -14.30 -0.89 -3.34
N ILE A 19 -13.87 -0.36 -4.49
CA ILE A 19 -14.56 -0.55 -5.78
C ILE A 19 -14.66 -2.05 -6.11
N MET A 20 -13.59 -2.80 -5.85
CA MET A 20 -13.52 -4.25 -6.07
C MET A 20 -14.13 -5.08 -4.94
N LYS A 21 -14.61 -4.45 -3.85
CA LYS A 21 -15.16 -5.13 -2.65
C LYS A 21 -14.19 -6.12 -1.99
N ILE A 22 -12.89 -5.80 -2.01
CA ILE A 22 -11.83 -6.58 -1.35
C ILE A 22 -11.17 -5.80 -0.19
N ASP A 23 -11.76 -4.66 0.21
CA ASP A 23 -11.24 -3.80 1.27
C ASP A 23 -11.36 -4.42 2.68
N ASN A 24 -12.02 -5.56 2.83
CA ASN A 24 -11.91 -6.39 4.03
C ASN A 24 -10.54 -7.06 4.15
N LYS A 25 -9.82 -7.28 3.04
CA LYS A 25 -8.51 -7.93 2.99
C LYS A 25 -7.37 -6.99 2.60
N LYS A 26 -7.60 -6.03 1.69
CA LYS A 26 -6.53 -5.20 1.11
C LYS A 26 -6.79 -3.69 1.25
N GLY A 27 -5.84 -2.88 0.79
CA GLY A 27 -5.99 -1.43 0.60
C GLY A 27 -5.88 -0.56 1.86
N SER A 28 -5.63 -1.14 3.05
CA SER A 28 -5.26 -0.36 4.23
C SER A 28 -4.48 -1.21 5.24
N ILE A 29 -3.73 -0.57 6.13
CA ILE A 29 -3.01 -1.24 7.20
C ILE A 29 -3.94 -1.40 8.41
N ARG A 30 -4.39 -2.63 8.68
CA ARG A 30 -5.26 -2.97 9.83
C ARG A 30 -5.10 -4.44 10.17
N ARG A 31 -5.30 -4.81 11.44
CA ARG A 31 -5.34 -6.22 11.88
C ARG A 31 -6.37 -7.02 11.08
N GLY A 32 -6.00 -8.25 10.71
CA GLY A 32 -6.85 -9.19 9.96
C GLY A 32 -6.83 -9.01 8.44
N LYS A 33 -6.04 -8.06 7.91
CA LYS A 33 -5.82 -7.84 6.48
C LYS A 33 -4.56 -8.56 5.99
N ASP A 34 -4.48 -8.75 4.67
CA ASP A 34 -3.30 -9.28 4.02
C ASP A 34 -2.14 -8.29 4.26
N ALA A 35 -0.97 -8.83 4.57
CA ALA A 35 0.24 -8.04 4.79
C ALA A 35 0.91 -7.66 3.46
N ASP A 36 0.15 -6.95 2.62
CA ASP A 36 0.60 -6.35 1.37
C ASP A 36 1.05 -4.92 1.65
N LEU A 37 2.36 -4.69 1.66
CA LEU A 37 2.96 -3.43 2.10
C LEU A 37 4.04 -2.99 1.13
N VAL A 38 4.12 -1.68 0.91
CA VAL A 38 5.23 -1.02 0.23
C VAL A 38 5.79 0.04 1.17
N ILE A 39 7.09 -0.04 1.43
CA ILE A 39 7.83 0.94 2.23
C ILE A 39 8.65 1.78 1.27
N PHE A 40 8.55 3.11 1.36
CA PHE A 40 9.27 4.05 0.50
C PHE A 40 9.74 5.28 1.31
N ASP A 41 10.75 5.98 0.80
CA ASP A 41 11.30 7.17 1.44
C ASP A 41 10.52 8.47 1.08
N LYS A 42 11.00 9.62 1.54
CA LYS A 42 10.36 10.93 1.25
C LYS A 42 10.30 11.27 -0.24
N ASN A 43 11.14 10.63 -1.06
CA ASN A 43 11.22 10.83 -2.51
C ASN A 43 10.48 9.72 -3.28
N ILE A 44 9.69 8.88 -2.61
CA ILE A 44 8.96 7.75 -3.20
C ILE A 44 9.90 6.67 -3.77
N LYS A 45 11.17 6.61 -3.32
CA LYS A 45 12.03 5.47 -3.63
C LYS A 45 11.54 4.26 -2.84
N VAL A 46 11.13 3.20 -3.53
CA VAL A 46 10.72 1.94 -2.90
C VAL A 46 11.92 1.30 -2.22
N LEU A 47 11.79 1.03 -0.92
CA LEU A 47 12.79 0.38 -0.07
C LEU A 47 12.48 -1.09 0.17
N THR A 48 11.19 -1.44 0.30
CA THR A 48 10.77 -2.80 0.59
C THR A 48 9.36 -3.06 0.04
N THR A 49 9.15 -4.25 -0.52
CA THR A 49 7.82 -4.74 -0.90
C THR A 49 7.55 -6.06 -0.22
N ILE A 50 6.38 -6.17 0.41
CA ILE A 50 5.90 -7.34 1.13
C ILE A 50 4.59 -7.79 0.48
N ILE A 51 4.47 -9.07 0.16
CA ILE A 51 3.25 -9.70 -0.35
C ILE A 51 2.85 -10.81 0.61
N GLU A 52 1.65 -10.72 1.17
CA GLU A 52 1.10 -11.70 2.11
C GLU A 52 2.07 -12.04 3.27
N GLY A 53 2.85 -11.05 3.72
CA GLY A 53 3.82 -11.19 4.81
C GLY A 53 5.21 -11.64 4.38
N ASN A 54 5.42 -11.97 3.10
CA ASN A 54 6.72 -12.35 2.56
C ASN A 54 7.42 -11.13 1.96
N VAL A 55 8.66 -10.87 2.37
CA VAL A 55 9.49 -9.84 1.75
C VAL A 55 9.94 -10.34 0.37
N ILE A 56 9.45 -9.70 -0.69
CA ILE A 56 9.78 -10.07 -2.08
C ILE A 56 10.80 -9.12 -2.72
N TYR A 57 11.00 -7.94 -2.13
CA TYR A 57 11.94 -6.93 -2.60
C TYR A 57 12.50 -6.16 -1.42
N THR A 58 13.80 -5.93 -1.44
CA THR A 58 14.52 -5.02 -0.56
C THR A 58 15.53 -4.25 -1.41
N ALA A 59 15.51 -2.92 -1.31
CA ALA A 59 16.51 -2.09 -1.95
C ALA A 59 17.86 -2.28 -1.24
N ASN A 60 18.91 -2.54 -2.03
CA ASN A 60 20.29 -2.61 -1.55
C ASN A 60 20.89 -1.21 -1.35
#